data_AF-A0AAA9YZ54-F1
#
_entry.id   AF-A0AAA9YZ54-F1
#
_cell.length_a   1.000
_cell.length_b   1.000
_cell.length_c   1.000
_cell.angle_alpha   90.00
_cell.angle_beta   90.00
_cell.angle_gamma   90.00
#
_symmetry.space_group_name_H-M   'P 1'
#
loop_
_entity.id
_entity.type
_entity.pdbx_description
1 polymer ?
#
loop_
_entity_poly.entity_id
_entity_poly.type
_entity_poly.pdbx_seq_one_letter_code
_entity_poly.pdbx_strand_id
1 'polypeptide(L)'
;MQMIDEFTDVNEGEKELMKMWNLHVMKYGYVGDCQIPVALDMFIDCRGRDLLRKNLYRNFILHVCSMFDFGLVSPEVMQNAIRKLQVKIIL
;
A
#
# COMPACT_ATOMS: atom_id res chain seq x y z
N MET A 1 -12.70 13.31 -1.38
CA MET A 1 -11.40 13.05 -0.73
C MET A 1 -10.35 13.85 -1.49
N GLN A 2 -10.24 15.14 -1.18
CA GLN A 2 -9.36 16.09 -1.88
C GLN A 2 -8.19 16.58 -1.01
N MET A 3 -8.22 16.33 0.30
CA MET A 3 -7.22 16.88 1.23
C MET A 3 -5.78 16.48 0.88
N ILE A 4 -5.56 15.27 0.34
CA ILE A 4 -4.21 14.84 -0.02
C ILE A 4 -3.66 15.53 -1.28
N ASP A 5 -4.53 16.06 -2.13
CA ASP A 5 -4.13 16.79 -3.33
C ASP A 5 -3.59 18.18 -3.01
N GLU A 6 -3.89 18.70 -1.81
CA GLU A 6 -3.46 20.02 -1.34
C GLU A 6 -1.98 20.05 -0.91
N PHE A 7 -1.34 18.89 -0.70
CA PHE A 7 0.08 18.82 -0.36
C PHE A 7 0.96 19.07 -1.61
N THR A 8 1.69 20.18 -1.62
CA THR A 8 2.56 20.56 -2.75
C THR A 8 3.95 19.96 -2.68
N ASP A 9 4.35 19.45 -1.52
CA ASP A 9 5.62 18.81 -1.22
C ASP A 9 5.61 17.28 -1.45
N VAL A 10 4.44 16.69 -1.71
CA VAL A 10 4.27 15.26 -1.99
C VAL A 10 4.12 15.01 -3.49
N ASN A 11 4.80 14.00 -4.02
CA ASN A 11 4.70 13.71 -5.45
C ASN A 11 3.40 12.96 -5.82
N GLU A 12 2.99 13.05 -7.08
CA GLU A 12 1.71 12.46 -7.55
C GLU A 12 1.62 10.94 -7.37
N GLY A 13 2.75 10.23 -7.45
CA GLY A 13 2.79 8.78 -7.23
C GLY A 13 2.55 8.40 -5.77
N GLU A 14 3.14 9.15 -4.84
CA GLU A 14 2.89 8.99 -3.40
C GLU A 14 1.44 9.31 -3.06
N LYS A 15 0.92 10.44 -3.57
CA LYS A 15 -0.49 10.82 -3.36
C LYS A 15 -1.44 9.73 -3.84
N GLU A 16 -1.25 9.23 -5.06
CA GLU A 16 -2.15 8.22 -5.62
C GLU A 16 -2.09 6.91 -4.82
N LEU A 17 -0.90 6.47 -4.40
CA LEU A 17 -0.77 5.30 -3.55
C LEU A 17 -1.48 5.49 -2.21
N MET A 18 -1.26 6.63 -1.55
CA MET A 18 -1.90 6.95 -0.28
C MET A 18 -3.42 7.04 -0.41
N LYS A 19 -3.96 7.59 -1.51
CA LYS A 19 -5.40 7.56 -1.79
C LYS A 19 -5.91 6.12 -1.88
N MET A 20 -5.24 5.27 -2.65
CA MET A 20 -5.64 3.87 -2.82
C MET A 20 -5.62 3.11 -1.48
N TRP A 21 -4.60 3.33 -0.66
CA TRP A 21 -4.49 2.73 0.67
C TRP A 21 -5.58 3.22 1.62
N ASN A 22 -5.78 4.54 1.73
CA ASN A 22 -6.80 5.13 2.61
C ASN A 22 -8.21 4.67 2.22
N LEU A 23 -8.52 4.61 0.92
CA LEU A 23 -9.80 4.06 0.44
C LEU A 23 -9.96 2.58 0.81
N HIS A 24 -8.89 1.79 0.80
CA HIS A 24 -8.92 0.39 1.23
C HIS A 24 -9.17 0.28 2.73
N VAL A 25 -8.45 1.05 3.56
CA VAL A 25 -8.60 1.06 5.02
C VAL A 25 -10.01 1.53 5.41
N MET A 26 -10.50 2.62 4.83
CA MET A 26 -11.85 3.14 5.09
C MET A 26 -12.95 2.15 4.72
N LYS A 27 -12.75 1.35 3.65
CA LYS A 27 -13.72 0.36 3.21
C LYS A 27 -13.90 -0.78 4.22
N TYR A 28 -12.82 -1.22 4.87
CA TYR A 28 -12.84 -2.40 5.75
C TYR A 28 -12.76 -2.07 7.25
N GLY A 29 -12.45 -0.83 7.62
CA GLY A 29 -12.53 -0.35 9.00
C GLY A 29 -11.55 -1.02 9.96
N TYR A 30 -10.30 -1.23 9.53
CA TYR A 30 -9.25 -1.76 10.42
C TYR A 30 -8.96 -0.76 11.56
N VAL A 31 -8.85 -1.26 12.80
CA VAL A 31 -8.71 -0.45 14.02
C VAL A 31 -7.48 -0.82 14.86
N GLY A 32 -6.87 -1.99 14.65
CA GLY A 32 -5.71 -2.45 15.41
C GLY A 32 -4.52 -2.81 14.54
N ASP A 33 -3.30 -2.58 15.05
CA ASP A 33 -2.04 -2.85 14.33
C ASP A 33 -1.90 -4.32 13.91
N CYS A 34 -2.45 -5.25 14.70
CA CYS A 34 -2.48 -6.68 14.37
C CYS A 34 -3.24 -6.98 13.07
N GLN A 35 -4.04 -6.04 12.56
CA GLN A 35 -4.78 -6.16 11.31
C GLN A 35 -4.00 -5.65 10.09
N ILE A 36 -2.90 -4.92 10.27
CA ILE A 36 -2.13 -4.37 9.14
C ILE A 36 -1.60 -5.47 8.20
N PRO A 37 -1.07 -6.61 8.68
CA PRO A 37 -0.66 -7.69 7.78
C PRO A 37 -1.79 -8.21 6.88
N VAL A 38 -2.99 -8.41 7.42
CA VAL A 38 -4.15 -8.88 6.62
C VAL A 38 -4.69 -7.77 5.71
N ALA A 39 -4.68 -6.52 6.17
CA ALA A 39 -5.08 -5.37 5.35
C ALA A 39 -4.15 -5.20 4.14
N LEU A 40 -2.84 -5.31 4.34
CA LEU A 40 -1.85 -5.23 3.26
C LEU A 40 -2.02 -6.38 2.26
N ASP A 41 -2.24 -7.60 2.74
CA ASP A 41 -2.47 -8.77 1.90
C ASP A 41 -3.74 -8.61 1.03
N MET A 42 -4.83 -8.15 1.63
CA MET A 42 -6.09 -7.86 0.94
C MET A 42 -5.97 -6.68 -0.02
N PHE A 43 -5.17 -5.66 0.31
CA PHE A 43 -4.91 -4.52 -0.57
C PHE A 43 -4.23 -4.97 -1.86
N ILE A 44 -3.21 -5.81 -1.77
CA ILE A 44 -2.50 -6.36 -2.94
C ILE A 44 -3.45 -7.18 -3.81
N ASP A 45 -4.35 -7.96 -3.22
CA ASP A 45 -5.33 -8.72 -4.01
C ASP A 45 -6.38 -7.85 -4.67
N CYS A 46 -6.91 -6.86 -3.96
CA CYS A 46 -7.97 -6.00 -4.46
C CYS A 46 -7.49 -4.91 -5.44
N ARG A 47 -6.23 -4.48 -5.33
CA ARG A 47 -5.71 -3.27 -5.99
C ARG A 47 -4.35 -3.45 -6.66
N GLY A 48 -3.67 -4.58 -6.49
CA GLY A 48 -2.32 -4.79 -7.00
C GLY A 48 -2.20 -4.57 -8.51
N ARG A 49 -3.15 -5.07 -9.31
CA ARG A 49 -3.15 -4.84 -10.77
C ARG A 49 -3.34 -3.37 -11.14
N ASP A 50 -4.19 -2.65 -10.41
CA ASP A 50 -4.46 -1.22 -10.67
C ASP A 50 -3.24 -0.38 -10.30
N LEU A 51 -2.60 -0.71 -9.17
CA LEU A 51 -1.37 -0.12 -8.67
C LEU A 51 -0.24 -0.28 -9.70
N LEU A 52 -0.08 -1.48 -10.27
CA LEU A 52 0.92 -1.74 -11.31
C LEU A 52 0.61 -0.99 -12.61
N ARG A 53 -0.66 -0.96 -13.04
CA ARG A 53 -1.09 -0.18 -14.23
C ARG A 53 -0.83 1.32 -14.08
N LYS A 54 -0.88 1.84 -12.86
CA LYS A 54 -0.56 3.23 -12.52
C LYS A 54 0.95 3.48 -12.31
N ASN A 55 1.80 2.50 -12.55
CA ASN A 55 3.26 2.57 -12.37
C ASN A 55 3.67 2.93 -10.92
N LEU A 56 2.95 2.43 -9.92
CA LEU A 56 3.15 2.76 -8.51
C LEU A 56 3.99 1.73 -7.73
N TYR A 57 4.64 0.78 -8.42
CA TYR A 57 5.38 -0.30 -7.77
C TYR A 57 6.46 0.19 -6.79
N ARG A 58 7.23 1.23 -7.16
CA ARG A 58 8.26 1.79 -6.28
C ARG A 58 7.66 2.51 -5.07
N ASN A 59 6.58 3.27 -5.28
CA ASN A 59 5.85 3.91 -4.18
C ASN A 59 5.31 2.84 -3.22
N PHE A 60 4.82 1.72 -3.74
CA PHE A 60 4.35 0.60 -2.92
C PHE A 60 5.47 0.02 -2.05
N ILE A 61 6.67 -0.20 -2.61
CA ILE A 61 7.82 -0.65 -1.81
C ILE A 61 8.09 0.34 -0.67
N LEU A 62 8.14 1.64 -0.97
CA LEU A 62 8.36 2.68 0.06
C LEU A 62 7.28 2.65 1.14
N HIS A 63 6.03 2.43 0.76
CA HIS A 63 4.93 2.32 1.71
C HIS A 63 5.06 1.09 2.62
N VAL A 64 5.42 -0.08 2.08
CA VAL A 64 5.65 -1.28 2.91
C VAL A 64 6.89 -1.10 3.80
N CYS A 65 7.95 -0.45 3.31
CA CYS A 65 9.10 -0.08 4.14
C CYS A 65 8.67 0.84 5.29
N SER A 66 7.83 1.86 5.02
CA SER A 66 7.33 2.74 6.08
C SER A 66 6.52 1.96 7.12
N MET A 67 5.70 0.99 6.71
CA MET A 67 4.96 0.13 7.66
C MET A 67 5.91 -0.67 8.55
N PHE A 68 7.04 -1.14 8.00
CA PHE A 68 8.07 -1.83 8.76
C PHE A 68 8.75 -0.87 9.75
N ASP A 69 9.11 0.34 9.31
CA ASP A 69 9.75 1.36 10.15
C ASP A 69 8.85 1.80 11.32
N PHE A 70 7.53 1.84 11.11
CA PHE A 70 6.53 2.10 12.16
C PHE A 70 6.24 0.89 13.06
N GLY A 71 6.85 -0.28 12.81
CA GLY A 71 6.63 -1.50 13.59
C GLY A 71 5.28 -2.19 13.33
N LEU A 72 4.57 -1.82 12.25
CA LEU A 72 3.26 -2.37 11.90
C LEU A 72 3.33 -3.74 11.20
N VAL A 73 4.47 -4.04 10.57
CA VAL A 73 4.71 -5.31 9.89
C VAL A 73 6.08 -5.87 10.24
N SER A 74 6.22 -7.20 10.25
CA SER A 74 7.51 -7.87 10.42
C SER A 74 8.32 -7.87 9.10
N PRO A 75 9.64 -8.17 9.14
CA PRO A 75 10.43 -8.33 7.92
C PRO A 75 9.85 -9.39 6.98
N GLU A 76 9.29 -10.47 7.53
CA GLU A 76 8.67 -11.55 6.77
C GLU A 76 7.41 -11.04 6.02
N VAL A 77 6.52 -10.32 6.72
CA VAL A 77 5.31 -9.75 6.10
C VAL A 77 5.68 -8.78 4.98
N MET A 78 6.68 -7.93 5.20
CA MET A 78 7.20 -7.01 4.18
C MET A 78 7.69 -7.77 2.93
N GLN A 79 8.56 -8.76 3.10
CA GLN A 79 9.08 -9.55 1.98
C GLN A 79 7.98 -10.31 1.23
N ASN A 80 7.02 -10.88 1.96
CA ASN A 80 5.89 -11.60 1.38
C ASN A 80 4.98 -10.65 0.57
N ALA A 81 4.70 -9.45 1.08
CA ALA A 81 3.91 -8.44 0.38
C ALA A 81 4.57 -8.01 -0.95
N ILE A 82 5.88 -7.73 -0.93
CA ILE A 82 6.64 -7.36 -2.13
C ILE A 82 6.60 -8.50 -3.16
N ARG A 83 6.88 -9.74 -2.72
CA ARG A 83 6.84 -10.92 -3.60
C ARG A 83 5.44 -11.15 -4.20
N LYS A 84 4.39 -11.00 -3.39
CA LYS A 84 3.00 -11.17 -3.83
C LYS A 84 2.63 -10.17 -4.93
N LEU A 85 3.07 -8.91 -4.81
CA LEU A 85 2.85 -7.92 -5.86
C LEU A 85 3.70 -8.23 -7.11
N GLN A 86 4.96 -8.65 -6.96
CA GLN A 86 5.84 -9.01 -8.07
C GLN A 86 5.28 -10.15 -8.94
N VAL A 87 4.67 -11.17 -8.33
CA VAL A 87 4.03 -12.25 -9.08
C VAL A 87 2.94 -11.71 -10.02
N LYS A 88 2.24 -10.64 -9.63
CA LYS A 88 1.21 -9.98 -10.46
C LYS A 88 1.80 -9.07 -11.56
N ILE A 89 3.11 -8.86 -11.61
CA ILE A 89 3.78 -8.14 -12.72
C ILE A 89 3.96 -9.06 -13.93
N ILE A 90 4.18 -10.35 -13.66
CA ILE A 90 4.55 -11.34 -14.68
C ILE A 90 3.30 -11.95 -15.34
N LEU A 91 2.12 -11.81 -14.72
CA LEU A 91 0.82 -12.32 -15.16
C LEU A 91 -0.09 -11.21 -15.68
#